data_AF-A0ABD3PVV0-F1
#
_entry.id   AF-A0ABD3PVV0-F1
#
_cell.length_a   1.000
_cell.length_b   1.000
_cell.length_c   1.000
_cell.angle_alpha   90.00
_cell.angle_beta   90.00
_cell.angle_gamma   90.00
#
_symmetry.space_group_name_H-M   'P 1'
#
loop_
_entity.id
_entity.type
_entity.pdbx_description
1 polymer ?
#
loop_
_entity_poly.entity_id
_entity_poly.type
_entity_poly.pdbx_seq_one_letter_code
_entity_poly.pdbx_strand_id
1 'polypeptide(L)'
;KYSNQVGIKQSHSKYDQLRSTHRNRAHSNNIKSVTSLVTPEKILSFFQNRGWQADIVTEFSMSYDMIKVDRRGILKCMDGRESDNFKFGGPKLPGGIYAIAQNREVITLKGLREIAEEVIHMGYIPSVHGDHSDDMLGCGFFRLWMMGKLGKLGSPRPQFNADQGAKAVKAAGGIIEMQYGSHSEKTLYINLLKRDQRFVVDAWVATKFRLNVTKLLADTIAAVEILGGPKKAIIIIPSMTLDDYVWPSYF
;
A
#
# COMPACT_ATOMS: atom_id res chain seq x y z
N LYS A 1 -19.00 17.62 62.39
CA LYS A 1 -17.58 17.51 61.99
C LYS A 1 -17.37 16.12 61.39
N TYR A 2 -16.81 16.07 60.17
CA TYR A 2 -16.38 14.91 59.37
C TYR A 2 -17.43 14.17 58.53
N SER A 3 -17.55 14.64 57.28
CA SER A 3 -18.04 13.93 56.11
C SER A 3 -16.97 12.97 55.58
N ASN A 4 -17.28 11.67 55.48
CA ASN A 4 -16.44 10.67 54.83
C ASN A 4 -16.64 10.72 53.31
N GLN A 5 -15.63 11.20 52.58
CA GLN A 5 -15.52 11.02 51.13
C GLN A 5 -14.77 9.72 50.84
N VAL A 6 -15.44 8.81 50.13
CA VAL A 6 -14.85 7.58 49.58
C VAL A 6 -14.02 7.96 48.37
N GLY A 7 -12.70 7.83 48.47
CA GLY A 7 -11.76 8.05 47.38
C GLY A 7 -11.78 6.89 46.38
N ILE A 8 -12.35 7.12 45.21
CA ILE A 8 -12.20 6.25 44.03
C ILE A 8 -10.80 6.50 43.46
N LYS A 9 -9.87 5.55 43.64
CA LYS A 9 -8.59 5.55 42.92
C LYS A 9 -8.85 5.19 41.45
N GLN A 10 -8.84 6.18 40.56
CA GLN A 10 -8.71 5.96 39.12
C GLN A 10 -7.27 5.56 38.79
N SER A 11 -7.04 4.28 38.50
CA SER A 11 -5.79 3.80 37.92
C SER A 11 -5.62 4.35 36.51
N HIS A 12 -4.84 5.42 36.36
CA HIS A 12 -4.46 5.96 35.07
C HIS A 12 -3.47 5.02 34.39
N SER A 13 -3.83 4.60 33.18
CA SER A 13 -3.06 3.72 32.32
C SER A 13 -1.73 4.37 31.93
N LYS A 14 -0.66 3.58 31.97
CA LYS A 14 0.74 3.93 31.61
C LYS A 14 0.90 4.46 30.17
N TYR A 15 -0.16 4.44 29.35
CA TYR A 15 -0.18 4.87 27.97
C TYR A 15 -0.34 6.39 27.78
N ASP A 16 -0.84 7.14 28.77
CA ASP A 16 -1.02 8.60 28.65
C ASP A 16 0.27 9.41 28.94
N GLN A 17 1.28 8.79 29.57
CA GLN A 17 2.55 9.47 29.88
C GLN A 17 3.53 9.53 28.69
N LEU A 18 3.30 8.77 27.62
CA LEU A 18 4.11 8.82 26.39
C LEU A 18 3.72 9.95 25.43
N ARG A 19 2.65 10.71 25.73
CA ARG A 19 2.14 11.79 24.86
C ARG A 19 2.71 13.18 25.15
N SER A 20 3.54 13.39 26.19
CA SER A 20 3.88 14.75 26.65
C SER A 20 5.35 15.20 26.57
N THR A 21 6.30 14.37 26.15
CA THR A 21 7.74 14.69 26.30
C THR A 21 8.52 15.08 25.02
N HIS A 22 7.86 15.35 23.89
CA HIS A 22 8.56 15.86 22.70
C HIS A 22 7.93 17.11 22.08
N ARG A 23 7.75 18.16 22.90
CA ARG A 23 7.65 19.53 22.41
C ARG A 23 8.88 20.31 22.86
N ASN A 24 9.42 21.10 21.94
CA ASN A 24 10.48 22.11 22.09
C ASN A 24 11.92 21.65 21.77
N ARG A 25 12.25 21.68 20.48
CA ARG A 25 13.38 22.48 20.00
C ARG A 25 13.18 22.86 18.54
N ALA A 26 12.65 24.06 18.35
CA ALA A 26 12.63 24.73 17.06
C ALA A 26 14.05 25.20 16.73
N HIS A 27 14.60 24.72 15.62
CA HIS A 27 15.55 25.48 14.83
C HIS A 27 14.92 25.70 13.46
N SER A 28 14.58 26.96 13.26
CA SER A 28 14.05 27.55 12.03
C SER A 28 15.04 27.32 10.90
N ASN A 29 14.72 26.38 10.01
CA ASN A 29 15.13 26.45 8.62
C ASN A 29 13.87 26.33 7.77
N ASN A 30 13.68 27.34 6.95
CA ASN A 30 12.52 27.67 6.15
C ASN A 30 12.31 26.62 5.04
N ILE A 31 11.83 25.42 5.40
CA ILE A 31 11.30 24.46 4.42
C ILE A 31 9.90 24.94 4.07
N LYS A 32 9.79 25.66 2.95
CA LYS A 32 8.51 25.89 2.28
C LYS A 32 7.86 24.52 2.06
N SER A 33 6.85 24.20 2.86
CA SER A 33 5.97 23.06 2.66
C SER A 33 5.19 23.29 1.36
N VAL A 34 5.74 22.83 0.25
CA VAL A 34 4.99 22.65 -1.00
C VAL A 34 4.62 21.18 -1.06
N THR A 35 3.71 20.75 -0.19
CA THR A 35 3.04 19.45 -0.31
C THR A 35 2.13 19.50 -1.53
N SER A 36 2.67 19.09 -2.68
CA SER A 36 1.90 19.05 -3.91
C SER A 36 0.86 17.94 -3.79
N LEU A 37 -0.42 18.31 -3.70
CA LEU A 37 -1.55 17.42 -3.91
C LEU A 37 -1.29 16.54 -5.15
N VAL A 38 -1.41 15.22 -5.00
CA VAL A 38 -1.33 14.28 -6.13
C VAL A 38 -2.70 14.26 -6.80
N THR A 39 -2.86 15.01 -7.89
CA THR A 39 -4.09 15.02 -8.71
C THR A 39 -4.02 13.96 -9.80
N PRO A 40 -5.15 13.52 -10.38
CA PRO A 40 -5.15 12.59 -11.52
C PRO A 40 -4.27 13.06 -12.68
N GLU A 41 -4.24 14.36 -12.99
CA GLU A 41 -3.44 14.96 -14.05
C GLU A 41 -1.95 14.88 -13.74
N LYS A 42 -1.55 15.07 -12.48
CA LYS A 42 -0.15 14.89 -12.08
C LYS A 42 0.28 13.43 -12.16
N ILE A 43 -0.60 12.49 -11.80
CA ILE A 43 -0.34 11.06 -11.99
C ILE A 43 -0.17 10.78 -13.48
N LEU A 44 -1.10 11.25 -14.32
CA LEU A 44 -1.06 11.12 -15.78
C LEU A 44 0.28 11.64 -16.35
N SER A 45 0.66 12.87 -16.02
CA SER A 45 1.94 13.45 -16.45
C SER A 45 3.14 12.64 -15.94
N PHE A 46 3.08 12.10 -14.71
CA PHE A 46 4.14 11.28 -14.16
C PHE A 46 4.38 9.99 -14.96
N PHE A 47 3.31 9.34 -15.44
CA PHE A 47 3.40 8.20 -16.35
C PHE A 47 3.93 8.62 -17.73
N GLN A 48 3.33 9.64 -18.34
CA GLN A 48 3.69 10.10 -19.69
C GLN A 48 5.16 10.56 -19.80
N ASN A 49 5.66 11.26 -18.78
CA ASN A 49 7.06 11.69 -18.70
C ASN A 49 8.07 10.53 -18.64
N ARG A 50 7.60 9.31 -18.37
CA ARG A 50 8.41 8.08 -18.38
C ARG A 50 8.20 7.23 -19.63
N GLY A 51 7.51 7.77 -20.63
CA GLY A 51 7.22 7.11 -21.90
C GLY A 51 6.12 6.06 -21.81
N TRP A 52 5.19 6.19 -20.85
CA TRP A 52 4.01 5.35 -20.78
C TRP A 52 2.86 5.94 -21.58
N GLN A 53 2.06 5.08 -22.22
CA GLN A 53 0.71 5.44 -22.63
C GLN A 53 -0.16 5.48 -21.38
N ALA A 54 -0.81 6.61 -21.09
CA ALA A 54 -1.69 6.72 -19.93
C ALA A 54 -2.90 7.59 -20.25
N ASP A 55 -4.05 7.19 -19.71
CA ASP A 55 -5.33 7.88 -19.87
C ASP A 55 -6.07 7.95 -18.52
N ILE A 56 -6.95 8.95 -18.38
CA ILE A 56 -7.88 9.06 -17.25
C ILE A 56 -9.26 8.60 -17.73
N VAL A 57 -9.91 7.72 -16.95
CA VAL A 57 -11.25 7.22 -17.21
C VAL A 57 -12.12 7.35 -15.97
N THR A 58 -13.43 7.36 -16.17
CA THR A 58 -14.39 7.44 -15.06
C THR A 58 -14.74 6.05 -14.54
N GLU A 59 -15.15 6.00 -13.28
CA GLU A 59 -15.78 4.82 -12.68
C GLU A 59 -16.92 4.26 -13.56
N PHE A 60 -17.75 5.14 -14.13
CA PHE A 60 -18.85 4.73 -14.98
C PHE A 60 -18.38 3.94 -16.20
N SER A 61 -17.30 4.36 -16.85
CA SER A 61 -16.71 3.60 -17.97
C SER A 61 -16.11 2.24 -17.56
N MET A 62 -15.94 1.99 -16.26
CA MET A 62 -15.41 0.74 -15.70
C MET A 62 -16.46 -0.05 -14.89
N SER A 63 -17.75 0.24 -15.06
CA SER A 63 -18.82 -0.22 -14.17
C SER A 63 -18.96 -1.74 -14.05
N TYR A 64 -18.61 -2.48 -15.10
CA TYR A 64 -18.68 -3.94 -15.11
C TYR A 64 -17.45 -4.62 -14.49
N ASP A 65 -16.33 -3.89 -14.40
CA ASP A 65 -15.06 -4.43 -13.92
C ASP A 65 -14.77 -4.01 -12.47
N MET A 66 -15.43 -2.97 -11.96
CA MET A 66 -15.27 -2.50 -10.58
C MET A 66 -16.19 -3.18 -9.59
N ILE A 67 -15.60 -3.95 -8.68
CA ILE A 67 -16.30 -4.53 -7.54
C ILE A 67 -16.08 -3.71 -6.27
N LYS A 68 -17.04 -3.76 -5.34
CA LYS A 68 -16.88 -3.13 -4.03
C LYS A 68 -15.83 -3.91 -3.22
N VAL A 69 -14.98 -3.19 -2.51
CA VAL A 69 -14.00 -3.80 -1.61
C VAL A 69 -14.72 -4.56 -0.48
N ASP A 70 -14.40 -5.85 -0.34
CA ASP A 70 -14.82 -6.71 0.77
C ASP A 70 -13.72 -6.75 1.84
N ARG A 71 -14.11 -6.48 3.09
CA ARG A 71 -13.23 -6.55 4.27
C ARG A 71 -12.73 -7.97 4.57
N ARG A 72 -13.41 -8.98 4.04
CA ARG A 72 -13.02 -10.40 4.13
C ARG A 72 -12.05 -10.81 3.02
N GLY A 73 -11.82 -9.94 2.03
CA GLY A 73 -10.83 -10.15 0.98
C GLY A 73 -9.40 -9.87 1.46
N ILE A 74 -8.42 -10.54 0.84
CA ILE A 74 -7.01 -10.28 1.14
C ILE A 74 -6.52 -8.99 0.49
N LEU A 75 -5.78 -8.17 1.25
CA LEU A 75 -4.96 -7.11 0.69
C LEU A 75 -3.74 -7.76 0.02
N LYS A 76 -3.82 -7.94 -1.29
CA LYS A 76 -2.87 -8.75 -2.08
C LYS A 76 -2.09 -7.95 -3.10
N CYS A 77 -1.24 -8.66 -3.85
CA CYS A 77 -0.45 -8.09 -4.93
C CYS A 77 -1.31 -7.54 -6.07
N MET A 78 -0.78 -6.56 -6.78
CA MET A 78 -1.29 -6.14 -8.08
C MET A 78 -1.12 -7.21 -9.17
N ASP A 79 -0.35 -8.28 -8.95
CA ASP A 79 -0.11 -9.39 -9.89
C ASP A 79 -1.41 -9.87 -10.55
N GLY A 80 -1.39 -9.96 -11.89
CA GLY A 80 -2.57 -10.24 -12.71
C GLY A 80 -2.78 -11.72 -12.98
N ARG A 81 -1.86 -12.58 -12.54
CA ARG A 81 -1.97 -14.03 -12.69
C ARG A 81 -3.07 -14.62 -11.82
N GLU A 82 -3.53 -15.80 -12.22
CA GLU A 82 -4.38 -16.63 -11.38
C GLU A 82 -3.61 -17.13 -10.16
N SER A 83 -4.36 -17.48 -9.11
CA SER A 83 -3.79 -17.86 -7.81
C SER A 83 -4.73 -18.77 -7.06
N ASP A 84 -4.24 -19.36 -5.98
CA ASP A 84 -5.03 -20.15 -5.02
C ASP A 84 -5.93 -19.30 -4.10
N ASN A 85 -6.04 -18.00 -4.35
CA ASN A 85 -6.85 -17.10 -3.54
C ASN A 85 -8.35 -17.44 -3.64
N PHE A 86 -8.96 -17.66 -2.48
CA PHE A 86 -10.40 -17.87 -2.29
C PHE A 86 -11.07 -16.72 -1.52
N LYS A 87 -10.33 -15.65 -1.20
CA LYS A 87 -10.77 -14.46 -0.47
C LYS A 87 -10.68 -13.21 -1.35
N PHE A 88 -11.63 -13.10 -2.26
CA PHE A 88 -11.68 -12.04 -3.27
C PHE A 88 -12.14 -10.68 -2.72
N GLY A 89 -11.97 -9.62 -3.53
CA GLY A 89 -12.47 -8.27 -3.25
C GLY A 89 -11.66 -7.46 -2.24
N GLY A 90 -10.47 -7.92 -1.85
CA GLY A 90 -9.57 -7.14 -1.00
C GLY A 90 -8.69 -6.18 -1.84
N PRO A 91 -8.13 -5.12 -1.23
CA PRO A 91 -7.37 -4.12 -1.98
C PRO A 91 -6.09 -4.67 -2.63
N LYS A 92 -5.58 -3.98 -3.65
CA LYS A 92 -4.37 -4.35 -4.39
C LYS A 92 -3.24 -3.35 -4.19
N LEU A 93 -2.10 -3.82 -3.71
CA LEU A 93 -0.85 -3.06 -3.62
C LEU A 93 0.31 -3.87 -4.20
N PRO A 94 1.37 -3.25 -4.72
CA PRO A 94 2.50 -4.00 -5.26
C PRO A 94 3.17 -4.86 -4.16
N GLY A 95 3.18 -6.18 -4.34
CA GLY A 95 3.67 -7.13 -3.34
C GLY A 95 2.79 -7.29 -2.09
N GLY A 96 1.52 -6.87 -2.13
CA GLY A 96 0.62 -6.93 -0.98
C GLY A 96 1.07 -5.99 0.14
N ILE A 97 1.17 -6.49 1.37
CA ILE A 97 1.59 -5.64 2.50
C ILE A 97 3.07 -5.22 2.45
N TYR A 98 3.88 -5.82 1.57
CA TYR A 98 5.25 -5.36 1.35
C TYR A 98 5.30 -3.93 0.80
N ALA A 99 4.29 -3.46 0.06
CA ALA A 99 4.20 -2.06 -0.34
C ALA A 99 4.17 -1.12 0.86
N ILE A 100 3.43 -1.47 1.92
CA ILE A 100 3.33 -0.68 3.15
C ILE A 100 4.69 -0.64 3.84
N ALA A 101 5.34 -1.80 3.96
CA ALA A 101 6.64 -1.92 4.60
C ALA A 101 7.72 -1.15 3.82
N GLN A 102 7.81 -1.33 2.51
CA GLN A 102 8.78 -0.66 1.66
C GLN A 102 8.57 0.86 1.65
N ASN A 103 7.31 1.32 1.57
CA ASN A 103 7.00 2.75 1.52
C ASN A 103 7.43 3.46 2.82
N ARG A 104 7.21 2.80 3.96
CA ARG A 104 7.58 3.27 5.31
C ARG A 104 9.00 2.88 5.74
N GLU A 105 9.75 2.23 4.87
CA GLU A 105 11.14 1.80 5.12
C GLU A 105 11.28 0.84 6.32
N VAL A 106 10.23 0.04 6.56
CA VAL A 106 10.20 -1.00 7.59
C VAL A 106 10.86 -2.27 7.07
N ILE A 107 12.08 -2.53 7.53
CA ILE A 107 12.94 -3.60 7.00
C ILE A 107 13.11 -4.81 7.93
N THR A 108 12.44 -4.84 9.08
CA THR A 108 12.58 -5.93 10.06
C THR A 108 11.36 -6.86 10.05
N LEU A 109 11.55 -8.13 10.45
CA LEU A 109 10.43 -9.06 10.60
C LEU A 109 9.42 -8.60 11.67
N LYS A 110 9.90 -7.97 12.75
CA LYS A 110 9.03 -7.40 13.78
C LYS A 110 8.11 -6.34 13.19
N GLY A 111 8.68 -5.39 12.45
CA GLY A 111 7.88 -4.33 11.81
C GLY A 111 6.93 -4.87 10.73
N LEU A 112 7.32 -5.93 10.00
CA LEU A 112 6.41 -6.59 9.06
C LEU A 112 5.20 -7.24 9.76
N ARG A 113 5.40 -7.84 10.94
CA ARG A 113 4.31 -8.38 11.77
C ARG A 113 3.39 -7.26 12.27
N GLU A 114 3.96 -6.16 12.75
CA GLU A 114 3.20 -4.98 13.19
C GLU A 114 2.33 -4.41 12.04
N ILE A 115 2.85 -4.40 10.80
CA ILE A 115 2.08 -4.02 9.61
C ILE A 115 0.96 -5.02 9.30
N ALA A 116 1.23 -6.33 9.41
CA ALA A 116 0.18 -7.33 9.22
C ALA A 116 -0.95 -7.15 10.24
N GLU A 117 -0.60 -6.95 11.51
CA GLU A 117 -1.55 -6.65 12.58
C GLU A 117 -2.31 -5.34 12.28
N GLU A 118 -1.65 -4.27 11.86
CA GLU A 118 -2.31 -3.02 11.46
C GLU A 118 -3.34 -3.25 10.35
N VAL A 119 -3.01 -4.02 9.31
CA VAL A 119 -3.94 -4.33 8.20
C VAL A 119 -5.18 -5.07 8.70
N ILE A 120 -5.00 -5.99 9.66
CA ILE A 120 -6.11 -6.67 10.35
C ILE A 120 -7.00 -5.66 11.10
N HIS A 121 -6.39 -4.78 11.91
CA HIS A 121 -7.12 -3.75 12.65
C HIS A 121 -7.87 -2.78 11.71
N MET A 122 -7.31 -2.51 10.53
CA MET A 122 -7.92 -1.69 9.49
C MET A 122 -9.03 -2.42 8.71
N GLY A 123 -9.26 -3.69 9.03
CA GLY A 123 -10.39 -4.47 8.56
C GLY A 123 -10.16 -5.17 7.24
N TYR A 124 -8.93 -5.58 6.94
CA TYR A 124 -8.59 -6.41 5.78
C TYR A 124 -7.76 -7.60 6.24
N ILE A 125 -7.62 -8.62 5.38
CA ILE A 125 -6.74 -9.74 5.66
C ILE A 125 -5.38 -9.44 5.00
N PRO A 126 -4.28 -9.29 5.75
CA PRO A 126 -2.97 -9.05 5.15
C PRO A 126 -2.53 -10.26 4.35
N SER A 127 -1.94 -10.03 3.18
CA SER A 127 -1.23 -11.09 2.47
C SER A 127 0.08 -10.62 1.84
N VAL A 128 0.92 -11.63 1.61
CA VAL A 128 2.04 -11.61 0.68
C VAL A 128 1.90 -12.85 -0.20
N HIS A 129 2.72 -12.98 -1.23
CA HIS A 129 2.59 -14.10 -2.15
C HIS A 129 3.93 -14.60 -2.67
N GLY A 130 3.88 -15.81 -3.20
CA GLY A 130 4.87 -16.41 -4.10
C GLY A 130 4.21 -16.93 -5.37
N ASP A 131 4.88 -17.82 -6.08
CA ASP A 131 4.30 -18.60 -7.17
C ASP A 131 4.88 -20.02 -7.22
N HIS A 132 4.32 -20.87 -8.09
CA HIS A 132 4.74 -22.26 -8.24
C HIS A 132 6.00 -22.45 -9.10
N SER A 133 6.64 -21.36 -9.56
CA SER A 133 7.86 -21.43 -10.38
C SER A 133 9.11 -21.05 -9.58
N ASP A 134 9.01 -20.03 -8.74
CA ASP A 134 10.12 -19.45 -7.97
C ASP A 134 9.79 -19.37 -6.45
N ASP A 135 8.85 -20.17 -5.97
CA ASP A 135 8.37 -20.19 -4.59
C ASP A 135 8.06 -18.77 -4.07
N MET A 136 8.56 -18.41 -2.89
CA MET A 136 8.32 -17.09 -2.30
C MET A 136 9.03 -15.94 -3.02
N LEU A 137 10.00 -16.23 -3.91
CA LEU A 137 10.57 -15.22 -4.79
C LEU A 137 9.67 -14.92 -5.98
N GLY A 138 8.59 -15.67 -6.21
CA GLY A 138 7.60 -15.42 -7.27
C GLY A 138 6.93 -14.04 -7.20
N CYS A 139 7.03 -13.34 -6.07
CA CYS A 139 6.68 -11.92 -5.99
C CYS A 139 7.76 -11.03 -6.63
N GLY A 140 7.50 -10.59 -7.86
CA GLY A 140 8.39 -9.65 -8.58
C GLY A 140 8.72 -8.39 -7.78
N PHE A 141 7.73 -7.77 -7.11
CA PHE A 141 7.97 -6.57 -6.30
C PHE A 141 8.92 -6.85 -5.12
N PHE A 142 8.68 -7.90 -4.33
CA PHE A 142 9.53 -8.23 -3.20
C PHE A 142 10.94 -8.62 -3.65
N ARG A 143 11.06 -9.38 -4.75
CA ARG A 143 12.34 -9.72 -5.39
C ARG A 143 13.14 -8.46 -5.73
N LEU A 144 12.50 -7.46 -6.34
CA LEU A 144 13.15 -6.19 -6.65
C LEU A 144 13.52 -5.38 -5.40
N TRP A 145 12.69 -5.39 -4.36
CA TRP A 145 13.00 -4.72 -3.09
C TRP A 145 14.25 -5.32 -2.44
N MET A 146 14.31 -6.65 -2.34
CA MET A 146 15.47 -7.38 -1.82
C MET A 146 16.76 -7.05 -2.58
N MET A 147 16.68 -6.94 -3.91
CA MET A 147 17.82 -6.61 -4.76
C MET A 147 18.23 -5.12 -4.66
N GLY A 148 17.46 -4.29 -3.97
CA GLY A 148 17.65 -2.83 -3.94
C GLY A 148 17.40 -2.18 -5.30
N LYS A 149 16.49 -2.76 -6.10
CA LYS A 149 16.10 -2.25 -7.42
C LYS A 149 14.85 -1.37 -7.37
N LEU A 150 14.13 -1.34 -6.25
CA LEU A 150 13.02 -0.43 -6.01
C LEU A 150 13.53 0.86 -5.35
N GLY A 151 13.05 2.00 -5.84
CA GLY A 151 13.46 3.32 -5.40
C GLY A 151 14.71 3.82 -6.12
N LYS A 152 14.56 4.87 -6.95
CA LYS A 152 15.67 5.77 -7.29
C LYS A 152 16.12 6.64 -6.10
N LEU A 153 15.54 6.44 -4.91
CA LEU A 153 15.65 7.28 -3.71
C LEU A 153 16.27 6.57 -2.49
N GLY A 154 16.79 5.36 -2.63
CA GLY A 154 17.56 4.73 -1.53
C GLY A 154 16.74 4.07 -0.43
N SER A 155 15.56 3.52 -0.73
CA SER A 155 14.83 2.69 0.25
C SER A 155 15.73 1.55 0.75
N PRO A 156 15.84 1.35 2.07
CA PRO A 156 16.67 0.28 2.61
C PRO A 156 16.11 -1.09 2.21
N ARG A 157 17.03 -2.04 2.01
CA ARG A 157 16.69 -3.44 1.71
C ARG A 157 16.08 -4.11 2.96
N PRO A 158 15.13 -5.05 2.80
CA PRO A 158 14.65 -5.84 3.92
C PRO A 158 15.82 -6.63 4.54
N GLN A 159 15.83 -6.74 5.87
CA GLN A 159 16.77 -7.56 6.64
C GLN A 159 16.31 -9.02 6.72
N PHE A 160 15.42 -9.42 5.82
CA PHE A 160 14.82 -10.74 5.77
C PHE A 160 14.63 -11.17 4.32
N ASN A 161 14.67 -12.48 4.08
CA ASN A 161 14.38 -13.07 2.78
C ASN A 161 12.88 -13.39 2.62
N ALA A 162 12.50 -13.90 1.45
CA ALA A 162 11.10 -14.11 1.09
C ALA A 162 10.39 -15.12 2.01
N ASP A 163 11.06 -16.21 2.35
CA ASP A 163 10.51 -17.24 3.24
C ASP A 163 10.33 -16.72 4.67
N GLN A 164 11.29 -15.96 5.19
CA GLN A 164 11.21 -15.34 6.51
C GLN A 164 10.05 -14.35 6.57
N GLY A 165 9.91 -13.51 5.54
CA GLY A 165 8.80 -12.56 5.42
C GLY A 165 7.45 -13.28 5.38
N ALA A 166 7.30 -14.29 4.52
CA ALA A 166 6.09 -15.09 4.42
C ALA A 166 5.72 -15.76 5.76
N LYS A 167 6.69 -16.40 6.43
CA LYS A 167 6.48 -17.02 7.73
C LYS A 167 6.04 -16.00 8.78
N ALA A 168 6.63 -14.82 8.80
CA ALA A 168 6.24 -13.76 9.74
C ALA A 168 4.82 -13.24 9.49
N VAL A 169 4.43 -13.04 8.23
CA VAL A 169 3.06 -12.64 7.87
C VAL A 169 2.05 -13.71 8.27
N LYS A 170 2.32 -14.98 7.95
CA LYS A 170 1.46 -16.11 8.34
C LYS A 170 1.32 -16.20 9.86
N ALA A 171 2.43 -16.06 10.59
CA ALA A 171 2.44 -16.12 12.05
C ALA A 171 1.77 -14.89 12.72
N ALA A 172 1.49 -13.82 11.99
CA ALA A 172 0.71 -12.67 12.45
C ALA A 172 -0.78 -12.76 12.03
N GLY A 173 -1.21 -13.90 11.48
CA GLY A 173 -2.60 -14.12 11.05
C GLY A 173 -2.89 -13.74 9.60
N GLY A 174 -1.86 -13.46 8.80
CA GLY A 174 -1.98 -13.20 7.36
C GLY A 174 -2.06 -14.46 6.50
N ILE A 175 -2.33 -14.25 5.22
CA ILE A 175 -2.43 -15.29 4.20
C ILE A 175 -1.21 -15.24 3.27
N ILE A 176 -0.76 -16.42 2.84
CA ILE A 176 0.23 -16.57 1.77
C ILE A 176 -0.51 -17.05 0.54
N GLU A 177 -0.55 -16.21 -0.48
CA GLU A 177 -1.13 -16.53 -1.79
C GLU A 177 -0.05 -17.14 -2.68
N MET A 178 -0.41 -18.12 -3.52
CA MET A 178 0.49 -18.71 -4.51
C MET A 178 -0.12 -18.58 -5.91
N GLN A 179 0.61 -17.93 -6.82
CA GLN A 179 0.17 -17.76 -8.20
C GLN A 179 0.62 -18.88 -9.13
N TYR A 180 -0.12 -19.03 -10.21
CA TYR A 180 0.12 -20.01 -11.26
C TYR A 180 0.38 -19.31 -12.61
N GLY A 181 1.11 -20.00 -13.48
CA GLY A 181 1.33 -19.56 -14.85
C GLY A 181 2.24 -18.33 -14.98
N SER A 182 2.20 -17.75 -16.17
CA SER A 182 3.09 -16.67 -16.58
C SER A 182 2.37 -15.32 -16.63
N HIS A 183 3.13 -14.25 -16.41
CA HIS A 183 2.67 -12.88 -16.60
C HIS A 183 2.21 -12.65 -18.05
N SER A 184 1.07 -11.98 -18.19
CA SER A 184 0.45 -11.65 -19.48
C SER A 184 -0.34 -10.34 -19.42
N GLU A 185 -0.06 -9.51 -18.42
CA GLU A 185 -0.77 -8.27 -18.16
C GLU A 185 -0.56 -7.26 -19.29
N LYS A 186 -1.63 -6.56 -19.64
CA LYS A 186 -1.67 -5.66 -20.81
C LYS A 186 -1.82 -4.19 -20.45
N THR A 187 -2.29 -3.89 -19.25
CA THR A 187 -2.61 -2.52 -18.81
C THR A 187 -2.63 -2.49 -17.29
N LEU A 188 -1.94 -1.51 -16.70
CA LEU A 188 -1.96 -1.22 -15.27
C LEU A 188 -3.11 -0.27 -14.93
N TYR A 189 -4.00 -0.67 -14.03
CA TYR A 189 -5.04 0.24 -13.53
C TYR A 189 -4.58 0.93 -12.24
N ILE A 190 -4.67 2.26 -12.20
CA ILE A 190 -4.44 3.06 -10.99
C ILE A 190 -5.81 3.50 -10.48
N ASN A 191 -6.27 2.85 -9.43
CA ASN A 191 -7.60 3.08 -8.91
C ASN A 191 -7.57 4.06 -7.73
N LEU A 192 -8.22 5.21 -7.90
CA LEU A 192 -8.35 6.26 -6.87
C LEU A 192 -9.60 6.11 -6.01
N LEU A 193 -10.41 5.07 -6.25
CA LEU A 193 -11.69 4.81 -5.61
C LEU A 193 -11.65 3.56 -4.74
N LYS A 194 -12.45 3.53 -3.66
CA LYS A 194 -12.61 2.36 -2.78
C LYS A 194 -13.43 1.23 -3.41
N ARG A 195 -12.99 0.78 -4.58
CA ARG A 195 -13.46 -0.35 -5.39
C ARG A 195 -12.23 -1.16 -5.83
N ASP A 196 -12.39 -2.28 -6.53
CA ASP A 196 -11.31 -3.22 -6.84
C ASP A 196 -11.51 -3.84 -8.23
N GLN A 197 -10.42 -4.25 -8.91
CA GLN A 197 -10.41 -4.93 -10.24
C GLN A 197 -9.21 -5.91 -10.39
N ARG A 198 -8.89 -6.30 -11.64
CA ARG A 198 -7.74 -7.17 -12.01
C ARG A 198 -6.54 -6.34 -12.53
N PHE A 199 -5.32 -6.68 -12.11
CA PHE A 199 -4.05 -5.94 -12.31
C PHE A 199 -4.13 -4.43 -11.98
N VAL A 200 -4.36 -4.14 -10.70
CA VAL A 200 -4.67 -2.80 -10.18
C VAL A 200 -3.71 -2.42 -9.07
N VAL A 201 -3.40 -1.14 -8.97
CA VAL A 201 -2.92 -0.53 -7.74
C VAL A 201 -4.00 0.39 -7.19
N ASP A 202 -4.51 0.03 -6.02
CA ASP A 202 -5.50 0.78 -5.28
C ASP A 202 -4.82 1.94 -4.54
N ALA A 203 -4.51 3.01 -5.25
CA ALA A 203 -3.80 4.15 -4.67
C ALA A 203 -4.59 4.84 -3.55
N TRP A 204 -5.92 4.69 -3.48
CA TRP A 204 -6.71 5.15 -2.34
C TRP A 204 -6.32 4.50 -1.00
N VAL A 205 -5.74 3.30 -1.04
CA VAL A 205 -5.23 2.58 0.13
C VAL A 205 -4.08 3.35 0.79
N ALA A 206 -3.31 4.11 0.00
CA ALA A 206 -2.21 4.92 0.51
C ALA A 206 -2.67 5.89 1.59
N THR A 207 -3.78 6.61 1.39
CA THR A 207 -4.33 7.51 2.41
C THR A 207 -4.81 6.76 3.64
N LYS A 208 -5.44 5.59 3.45
CA LYS A 208 -5.91 4.76 4.56
C LYS A 208 -4.76 4.28 5.45
N PHE A 209 -3.62 3.94 4.86
CA PHE A 209 -2.42 3.50 5.57
C PHE A 209 -1.36 4.60 5.69
N ARG A 210 -1.70 5.88 5.49
CA ARG A 210 -0.77 7.02 5.65
C ARG A 210 0.57 6.81 4.92
N LEU A 211 0.50 6.34 3.68
CA LEU A 211 1.65 6.10 2.83
C LEU A 211 1.98 7.37 2.03
N ASN A 212 3.25 7.51 1.68
CA ASN A 212 3.66 8.49 0.68
C ASN A 212 3.18 8.02 -0.70
N VAL A 213 2.10 8.64 -1.19
CA VAL A 213 1.45 8.31 -2.47
C VAL A 213 2.41 8.42 -3.64
N THR A 214 3.21 9.49 -3.71
CA THR A 214 4.17 9.70 -4.80
C THR A 214 5.23 8.60 -4.82
N LYS A 215 5.74 8.22 -3.65
CA LYS A 215 6.70 7.10 -3.51
C LYS A 215 6.06 5.78 -3.93
N LEU A 216 4.84 5.50 -3.48
CA LEU A 216 4.10 4.29 -3.87
C LEU A 216 3.95 4.19 -5.40
N LEU A 217 3.50 5.26 -6.04
CA LEU A 217 3.33 5.30 -7.50
C LEU A 217 4.68 5.17 -8.23
N ALA A 218 5.73 5.84 -7.75
CA ALA A 218 7.06 5.75 -8.32
C ALA A 218 7.63 4.33 -8.25
N ASP A 219 7.47 3.65 -7.11
CA ASP A 219 7.96 2.29 -6.90
C ASP A 219 7.12 1.26 -7.68
N THR A 220 5.80 1.46 -7.79
CA THR A 220 4.94 0.67 -8.69
C THR A 220 5.42 0.77 -10.14
N ILE A 221 5.62 1.98 -10.65
CA ILE A 221 6.05 2.19 -12.04
C ILE A 221 7.42 1.56 -12.27
N ALA A 222 8.37 1.79 -11.36
CA ALA A 222 9.70 1.20 -11.44
C ALA A 222 9.62 -0.34 -11.46
N ALA A 223 8.76 -0.93 -10.63
CA ALA A 223 8.57 -2.37 -10.61
C ALA A 223 8.07 -2.88 -11.96
N VAL A 224 7.02 -2.27 -12.54
CA VAL A 224 6.48 -2.70 -13.84
C VAL A 224 7.53 -2.54 -14.95
N GLU A 225 8.27 -1.43 -14.97
CA GLU A 225 9.31 -1.20 -15.97
C GLU A 225 10.43 -2.23 -15.89
N ILE A 226 10.94 -2.53 -14.69
CA ILE A 226 12.05 -3.47 -14.50
C ILE A 226 11.62 -4.91 -14.76
N LEU A 227 10.37 -5.25 -14.44
CA LEU A 227 9.80 -6.57 -14.72
C LEU A 227 9.37 -6.74 -16.19
N GLY A 228 9.53 -5.72 -17.03
CA GLY A 228 9.19 -5.79 -18.46
C GLY A 228 7.68 -5.81 -18.73
N GLY A 229 6.88 -5.33 -17.78
CA GLY A 229 5.42 -5.24 -17.94
C GLY A 229 4.98 -4.13 -18.90
N PRO A 230 3.67 -4.04 -19.18
CA PRO A 230 3.15 -3.09 -20.16
C PRO A 230 3.30 -1.65 -19.68
N LYS A 231 3.87 -0.79 -20.54
CA LYS A 231 3.91 0.66 -20.32
C LYS A 231 2.60 1.34 -20.73
N LYS A 232 1.49 0.79 -20.24
CA LYS A 232 0.13 1.29 -20.46
C LYS A 232 -0.60 1.39 -19.12
N ALA A 233 -1.10 2.57 -18.78
CA ALA A 233 -1.82 2.83 -17.53
C ALA A 233 -3.20 3.45 -17.75
N ILE A 234 -4.15 3.12 -16.89
CA ILE A 234 -5.48 3.74 -16.85
C ILE A 234 -5.74 4.24 -15.44
N ILE A 235 -5.97 5.54 -15.28
CA ILE A 235 -6.24 6.18 -14.00
C ILE A 235 -7.76 6.29 -13.83
N ILE A 236 -8.31 5.66 -12.81
CA ILE A 236 -9.76 5.61 -12.58
C ILE A 236 -10.15 6.67 -11.56
N ILE A 237 -11.05 7.58 -11.95
CA ILE A 237 -11.59 8.66 -11.12
C ILE A 237 -13.10 8.47 -10.85
N PRO A 238 -13.67 9.10 -9.81
CA PRO A 238 -15.12 9.10 -9.59
C PRO A 238 -15.88 9.66 -10.80
N SER A 239 -17.16 9.26 -10.94
CA SER A 239 -18.03 9.78 -12.01
C SER A 239 -18.59 11.19 -11.72
N MET A 240 -18.36 11.73 -10.52
CA MET A 240 -18.72 13.10 -10.14
C MET A 240 -17.48 14.01 -10.27
N THR A 241 -17.72 15.27 -10.64
CA THR A 241 -16.74 16.24 -11.18
C THR A 241 -15.47 16.43 -10.33
N LEU A 242 -14.36 16.69 -11.04
CA LEU A 242 -12.98 16.84 -10.53
C LEU A 242 -12.79 17.88 -9.41
N ASP A 243 -13.74 18.80 -9.22
CA ASP A 243 -13.64 19.93 -8.28
C ASP A 243 -13.70 19.53 -6.80
N ASP A 244 -14.17 18.32 -6.47
CA ASP A 244 -14.38 17.89 -5.08
C ASP A 244 -13.27 16.98 -4.50
N TYR A 245 -12.27 16.57 -5.29
CA TYR A 245 -11.22 15.64 -4.84
C TYR A 245 -9.88 16.31 -4.57
N VAL A 246 -9.83 17.06 -3.47
CA VAL A 246 -8.58 17.50 -2.83
C VAL A 246 -8.15 16.40 -1.85
N TRP A 247 -7.16 15.57 -2.22
CA TRP A 247 -6.57 14.59 -1.29
C TRP A 247 -6.01 15.31 -0.05
N PRO A 248 -6.52 15.05 1.16
CA PRO A 248 -5.92 15.65 2.34
C PRO A 248 -4.52 15.07 2.54
N SER A 249 -3.51 15.92 2.38
CA SER A 249 -2.12 15.62 2.68
C SER A 249 -1.97 15.44 4.19
N TYR A 250 -1.84 14.20 4.64
CA TYR A 250 -1.50 13.91 6.03
C TYR A 250 -0.04 13.45 6.13
N PHE A 251 0.78 14.37 6.66
CA PHE A 251 2.15 14.24 7.17
C PHE A 251 3.29 14.19 6.16
#